data_AF-A0A5Q0JVV8-F1
#
_entry.id   AF-A0A5Q0JVV8-F1
#
_cell.length_a   1.000
_cell.length_b   1.000
_cell.length_c   1.000
_cell.angle_alpha   90.00
_cell.angle_beta   90.00
_cell.angle_gamma   90.00
#
_symmetry.space_group_name_H-M   'P 1'
#
loop_
_entity.id
_entity.type
_entity.pdbx_description
1 polymer ?
#
loop_
_entity_poly.entity_id
_entity_poly.type
_entity_poly.pdbx_seq_one_letter_code
_entity_poly.pdbx_strand_id
1 'polypeptide(L)'
;MEDHKKIVNYKFYSFFTKYSIMENHGFFAGFFIRIFRKFIPQIPEQHTFEFYLNSELNRVHVIDVVDTLTQSLAIPEYKIGVTKDLDNAISGLSSQIISYGFDYEFQAFFDKLDINSQCYKELLNQANALSKNETIEIKKFQNILDEVSNTIEKLRDYKNITGTSLHLTVVIKNLLNYVKRIKILLDLKNDIGSKKKWEYLINDYLAYNKSKNSLRDLLASNTDLLAFEIVEHTAQKGEKYVAENTKEYFSFFKKGLLGGLIISIFTLFKIIIDSNLSEPLPLAFLYSINYALCFVIVYFLGGTIATKQPAMTASTIAKHIDKDGDNKFHSLNSIILLLRKISRSQFISLLGNFVMAFSFSCLIAFLFTLIADLNPVSTEKSIKLIEQVFPFSGGAIYYAAIAGVFLSVSGFISGYFDNKVKTLNLAYRIQHNEFLTGFLSGAKIRKIAAAVERNLGVYAGNISLGFFLGSAFLLSYVTPFNIDIRHIAFSSANVGYGVINNTFSVSTILMAVGSVFIIGLINFLVSFSMTFLLVLKSRGLKISSLGRLLRLSLKDFMSNPLDYVIIRSKRISK
;
A
#
# COMPACT_ATOMS: atom_id res chain seq x y z
N MET A 1 33.31 35.83 -21.55
CA MET A 1 32.49 37.05 -21.43
C MET A 1 31.07 36.87 -21.98
N GLU A 2 30.82 35.94 -22.93
CA GLU A 2 29.46 35.62 -23.42
C GLU A 2 28.60 34.79 -22.44
N ASP A 3 29.17 33.88 -21.65
CA ASP A 3 28.38 33.04 -20.75
C ASP A 3 27.80 33.77 -19.52
N HIS A 4 28.44 34.85 -19.06
CA HIS A 4 27.91 35.69 -17.96
C HIS A 4 26.57 36.34 -18.28
N LYS A 5 26.25 36.58 -19.57
CA LYS A 5 24.98 37.18 -19.99
C LYS A 5 23.81 36.19 -19.96
N LYS A 6 24.06 34.87 -19.94
CA LYS A 6 22.98 33.86 -19.96
C LYS A 6 22.29 33.73 -18.60
N ILE A 7 23.02 33.72 -17.49
CA ILE A 7 22.45 33.42 -16.15
C ILE A 7 21.61 34.59 -15.57
N VAL A 8 21.86 35.83 -16.00
CA VAL A 8 21.33 37.06 -15.37
C VAL A 8 19.81 37.23 -15.51
N ASN A 9 19.17 36.53 -16.45
CA ASN A 9 17.74 36.67 -16.75
C ASN A 9 16.84 35.60 -16.09
N TYR A 10 17.39 34.69 -15.30
CA TYR A 10 16.62 33.60 -14.70
C TYR A 10 16.10 33.94 -13.29
N LYS A 11 14.86 33.52 -13.01
CA LYS A 11 14.28 33.55 -11.67
C LYS A 11 14.72 32.35 -10.83
N PHE A 12 14.97 32.57 -9.55
CA PHE A 12 15.46 31.56 -8.60
C PHE A 12 14.39 31.07 -7.62
N TYR A 13 13.23 31.73 -7.57
CA TYR A 13 12.17 31.40 -6.61
C TYR A 13 11.77 29.91 -6.62
N SER A 14 11.53 29.32 -7.81
CA SER A 14 11.15 27.91 -7.96
C SER A 14 12.28 26.95 -7.56
N PHE A 15 13.54 27.35 -7.81
CA PHE A 15 14.71 26.59 -7.40
C PHE A 15 14.84 26.58 -5.88
N PHE A 16 14.64 27.73 -5.22
CA PHE A 16 14.68 27.83 -3.76
C PHE A 16 13.53 27.10 -3.08
N THR A 17 12.31 27.15 -3.62
CA THR A 17 11.15 26.44 -3.06
C THR A 17 11.08 24.96 -3.43
N LYS A 18 11.86 24.52 -4.44
CA LYS A 18 11.98 23.15 -4.94
C LYS A 18 10.61 22.60 -5.40
N TYR A 19 10.09 23.06 -6.55
CA TYR A 19 8.80 22.74 -7.21
C TYR A 19 7.85 21.69 -6.56
N SER A 20 8.25 20.44 -6.25
CA SER A 20 7.35 19.45 -5.61
C SER A 20 7.32 19.48 -4.08
N ILE A 21 8.18 20.24 -3.40
CA ILE A 21 8.06 20.47 -1.96
C ILE A 21 6.72 21.17 -1.69
N MET A 22 6.29 22.09 -2.57
CA MET A 22 4.99 22.78 -2.47
C MET A 22 3.82 22.04 -3.15
N GLU A 23 4.06 20.94 -3.87
CA GLU A 23 2.98 20.13 -4.47
C GLU A 23 2.27 19.31 -3.39
N ASN A 24 1.16 19.83 -2.89
CA ASN A 24 0.38 19.22 -1.82
C ASN A 24 -0.57 18.12 -2.35
N HIS A 25 0.00 17.11 -3.00
CA HIS A 25 -0.78 15.97 -3.48
C HIS A 25 -0.87 14.89 -2.41
N GLY A 26 -2.08 14.39 -2.15
CA GLY A 26 -2.25 13.13 -1.42
C GLY A 26 -1.50 11.99 -2.12
N PHE A 27 -1.06 10.99 -1.36
CA PHE A 27 -0.21 9.90 -1.87
C PHE A 27 -0.67 9.30 -3.20
N PHE A 28 -1.97 9.01 -3.35
CA PHE A 28 -2.51 8.44 -4.59
C PHE A 28 -2.42 9.39 -5.78
N ALA A 29 -2.77 10.67 -5.59
CA ALA A 29 -2.60 11.69 -6.63
C ALA A 29 -1.11 11.81 -7.00
N GLY A 30 -0.21 11.86 -6.01
CA GLY A 30 1.23 11.88 -6.26
C GLY A 30 1.75 10.63 -6.97
N PHE A 31 1.21 9.45 -6.68
CA PHE A 31 1.55 8.19 -7.34
C PHE A 31 1.13 8.21 -8.82
N PHE A 32 -0.12 8.54 -9.12
CA PHE A 32 -0.62 8.60 -10.50
C PHE A 32 0.06 9.71 -11.30
N ILE A 33 0.28 10.90 -10.71
CA ILE A 33 1.01 11.99 -11.36
C ILE A 33 2.43 11.57 -11.71
N ARG A 34 3.15 10.84 -10.84
CA ARG A 34 4.50 10.33 -11.16
C ARG A 34 4.50 9.26 -12.25
N ILE A 35 3.48 8.40 -12.30
CA ILE A 35 3.29 7.47 -13.43
C ILE A 35 3.12 8.28 -14.71
N PHE A 36 2.22 9.26 -14.72
CA PHE A 36 1.97 10.11 -15.88
C PHE A 36 3.23 10.87 -16.30
N ARG A 37 3.99 11.43 -15.34
CA ARG A 37 5.26 12.15 -15.57
C ARG A 37 6.38 11.28 -16.15
N LYS A 38 6.28 9.95 -16.10
CA LYS A 38 7.20 9.07 -16.82
C LYS A 38 6.91 9.03 -18.32
N PHE A 39 5.65 9.18 -18.71
CA PHE A 39 5.25 9.23 -20.12
C PHE A 39 5.35 10.65 -20.67
N ILE A 40 4.98 11.66 -19.87
CA ILE A 40 5.02 13.08 -20.25
C ILE A 40 5.77 13.87 -19.16
N PRO A 41 7.09 14.05 -19.30
CA PRO A 41 7.90 14.71 -18.27
C PRO A 41 7.56 16.19 -18.16
N GLN A 42 7.55 16.69 -16.92
CA GLN A 42 7.37 18.12 -16.65
C GLN A 42 8.67 18.89 -16.94
N ILE A 43 8.56 19.90 -17.80
CA ILE A 43 9.66 20.78 -18.20
C ILE A 43 9.55 22.07 -17.37
N PRO A 44 10.63 22.57 -16.74
CA PRO A 44 10.61 23.86 -16.06
C PRO A 44 10.33 25.00 -17.04
N GLU A 45 9.75 26.10 -16.55
CA GLU A 45 9.50 27.27 -17.39
C GLU A 45 10.81 27.90 -17.88
N GLN A 46 10.82 28.38 -19.12
CA GLN A 46 12.05 28.83 -19.82
C GLN A 46 12.83 29.95 -19.11
N HIS A 47 12.19 30.70 -18.22
CA HIS A 47 12.78 31.82 -17.49
C HIS A 47 13.22 31.46 -16.07
N THR A 48 13.25 30.17 -15.72
CA THR A 48 13.65 29.67 -14.38
C THR A 48 15.09 29.15 -14.38
N PHE A 49 15.78 29.28 -13.24
CA PHE A 49 17.15 28.77 -13.09
C PHE A 49 17.22 27.25 -13.29
N GLU A 50 16.15 26.52 -12.97
CA GLU A 50 16.03 25.08 -13.26
C GLU A 50 16.08 24.75 -14.74
N PHE A 51 15.48 25.59 -15.59
CA PHE A 51 15.57 25.41 -17.04
C PHE A 51 17.02 25.55 -17.50
N TYR A 52 17.72 26.57 -17.02
CA TYR A 52 19.15 26.77 -17.27
C TYR A 52 20.00 25.56 -16.83
N LEU A 53 19.77 25.06 -15.60
CA LEU A 53 20.46 23.88 -15.10
C LEU A 53 20.20 22.66 -16.00
N ASN A 54 18.95 22.41 -16.39
CA ASN A 54 18.62 21.26 -17.23
C ASN A 54 19.18 21.37 -18.66
N SER A 55 19.34 22.59 -19.19
CA SER A 55 19.93 22.80 -20.53
C SER A 55 21.46 22.70 -20.53
N GLU A 56 22.13 23.19 -19.49
CA GLU A 56 23.59 23.32 -19.46
C GLU A 56 24.32 22.14 -18.79
N LEU A 57 23.69 21.41 -17.87
CA LEU A 57 24.37 20.32 -17.13
C LEU A 57 24.67 19.07 -17.95
N ASN A 58 24.11 18.94 -19.15
CA ASN A 58 24.57 17.92 -20.11
C ASN A 58 25.90 18.33 -20.77
N ARG A 59 26.38 19.56 -20.57
CA ARG A 59 27.51 20.18 -21.28
C ARG A 59 28.61 20.69 -20.35
N VAL A 60 28.30 20.99 -19.09
CA VAL A 60 29.19 21.72 -18.16
C VAL A 60 29.13 21.10 -16.74
N HIS A 61 30.24 21.17 -15.99
CA HIS A 61 30.28 20.69 -14.60
C HIS A 61 29.62 21.67 -13.62
N VAL A 62 29.10 21.16 -12.50
CA VAL A 62 28.45 21.97 -11.45
C VAL A 62 29.34 23.11 -10.95
N ILE A 63 30.66 22.86 -10.87
CA ILE A 63 31.65 23.85 -10.42
C ILE A 63 31.69 25.08 -11.32
N ASP A 64 31.62 24.90 -12.64
CA ASP A 64 31.68 26.01 -13.60
C ASP A 64 30.40 26.86 -13.54
N VAL A 65 29.26 26.21 -13.28
CA VAL A 65 27.97 26.89 -13.05
C VAL A 65 28.02 27.72 -11.78
N VAL A 66 28.58 27.18 -10.69
CA VAL A 66 28.75 27.90 -9.42
C VAL A 66 29.70 29.09 -9.58
N ASP A 67 30.80 28.92 -10.32
CA ASP A 67 31.75 29.99 -10.59
C ASP A 67 31.11 31.11 -11.42
N THR A 68 30.37 30.76 -12.46
CA THR A 68 29.64 31.73 -13.28
C THR A 68 28.59 32.47 -12.46
N LEU A 69 27.80 31.75 -11.64
CA LEU A 69 26.78 32.34 -10.77
C LEU A 69 27.38 33.30 -9.74
N THR A 70 28.44 32.88 -9.04
CA THR A 70 29.08 33.70 -8.00
C THR A 70 29.77 34.93 -8.58
N GLN A 71 30.32 34.84 -9.80
CA GLN A 71 30.81 36.01 -10.54
C GLN A 71 29.67 36.95 -10.95
N SER A 72 28.54 36.42 -11.43
CA SER A 72 27.35 37.23 -11.76
C SER A 72 26.76 37.94 -10.54
N LEU A 73 26.84 37.33 -9.34
CA LEU A 73 26.42 37.96 -8.07
C LEU A 73 27.27 39.19 -7.66
N ALA A 74 28.39 39.46 -8.34
CA ALA A 74 29.12 40.73 -8.19
C ALA A 74 28.34 41.92 -8.78
N ILE A 75 27.39 41.68 -9.69
CA ILE A 75 26.53 42.71 -10.27
C ILE A 75 25.43 43.07 -9.24
N PRO A 76 25.36 44.32 -8.75
CA PRO A 76 24.45 44.69 -7.65
C PRO A 76 22.97 44.43 -7.96
N GLU A 77 22.50 44.78 -9.16
CA GLU A 77 21.12 44.59 -9.59
C GLU A 77 20.71 43.12 -9.61
N TYR A 78 21.60 42.26 -10.14
CA TYR A 78 21.39 40.82 -10.17
C TYR A 78 21.37 40.24 -8.76
N LYS A 79 22.31 40.65 -7.89
CA LYS A 79 22.34 40.24 -6.48
C LYS A 79 21.05 40.62 -5.75
N ILE A 80 20.51 41.81 -5.99
CA ILE A 80 19.24 42.26 -5.42
C ILE A 80 18.09 41.35 -5.89
N GLY A 81 18.04 41.04 -7.19
CA GLY A 81 17.03 40.13 -7.75
C GLY A 81 17.05 38.74 -7.11
N VAL A 82 18.23 38.11 -7.03
CA VAL A 82 18.39 36.79 -6.40
C VAL A 82 18.06 36.83 -4.90
N THR A 83 18.45 37.89 -4.20
CA THR A 83 18.14 38.06 -2.77
C THR A 83 16.63 38.21 -2.55
N LYS A 84 15.94 38.94 -3.43
CA LYS A 84 14.48 39.09 -3.38
C LYS A 84 13.76 37.75 -3.63
N ASP A 85 14.22 36.97 -4.59
CA ASP A 85 13.69 35.63 -4.85
C ASP A 85 13.94 34.68 -3.66
N LEU A 86 15.09 34.80 -3.00
CA LEU A 86 15.43 34.06 -1.78
C LEU A 86 14.48 34.42 -0.63
N ASP A 87 14.23 35.71 -0.42
CA ASP A 87 13.34 36.20 0.63
C ASP A 87 11.88 35.79 0.39
N ASN A 88 11.43 35.89 -0.85
CA ASN A 88 10.11 35.39 -1.25
C ASN A 88 9.99 33.88 -0.99
N ALA A 89 11.02 33.09 -1.30
CA ALA A 89 11.01 31.65 -1.08
C ALA A 89 10.97 31.29 0.41
N ILE A 90 11.78 31.96 1.24
CA ILE A 90 11.76 31.77 2.71
C ILE A 90 10.37 32.13 3.26
N SER A 91 9.80 33.25 2.83
CA SER A 91 8.48 33.70 3.27
C SER A 91 7.38 32.73 2.83
N GLY A 92 7.39 32.29 1.57
CA GLY A 92 6.42 31.35 1.02
C GLY A 92 6.44 29.98 1.73
N LEU A 93 7.64 29.44 1.99
CA LEU A 93 7.79 28.20 2.76
C LEU A 93 7.35 28.37 4.22
N SER A 94 7.67 29.52 4.83
CA SER A 94 7.25 29.81 6.21
C SER A 94 5.72 29.91 6.30
N SER A 95 5.06 30.57 5.35
CA SER A 95 3.61 30.66 5.29
C SER A 95 2.92 29.30 5.18
N GLN A 96 3.51 28.33 4.47
CA GLN A 96 3.00 26.95 4.44
C GLN A 96 3.04 26.33 5.84
N ILE A 97 4.15 26.48 6.57
CA ILE A 97 4.29 25.96 7.94
C ILE A 97 3.28 26.63 8.88
N ILE A 98 3.15 27.95 8.79
CA ILE A 98 2.25 28.75 9.62
C ILE A 98 0.78 28.35 9.39
N SER A 99 0.38 28.15 8.13
CA SER A 99 -0.97 27.72 7.76
C SER A 99 -1.37 26.44 8.51
N TYR A 100 -0.49 25.45 8.53
CA TYR A 100 -0.72 24.21 9.30
C TYR A 100 -0.67 24.42 10.80
N GLY A 101 0.21 25.30 11.28
CA GLY A 101 0.26 25.67 12.70
C GLY A 101 -1.06 26.21 13.23
N PHE A 102 -1.85 26.90 12.40
CA PHE A 102 -3.17 27.44 12.76
C PHE A 102 -4.36 26.60 12.30
N ASP A 103 -4.12 25.47 11.64
CA ASP A 103 -5.18 24.56 11.22
C ASP A 103 -5.89 23.94 12.44
N TYR A 104 -7.21 23.81 12.38
CA TYR A 104 -8.02 23.31 13.49
C TYR A 104 -7.64 21.87 13.90
N GLU A 105 -7.33 21.00 12.93
CA GLU A 105 -6.92 19.62 13.25
C GLU A 105 -5.62 19.63 14.05
N PHE A 106 -4.65 20.46 13.67
CA PHE A 106 -3.37 20.60 14.35
C PHE A 106 -3.51 21.25 15.73
N GLN A 107 -4.32 22.29 15.87
CA GLN A 107 -4.61 22.93 17.16
C GLN A 107 -5.25 21.94 18.13
N ALA A 108 -6.22 21.14 17.68
CA ALA A 108 -6.83 20.10 18.50
C ALA A 108 -5.83 19.01 18.95
N PHE A 109 -4.77 18.75 18.17
CA PHE A 109 -3.68 17.89 18.60
C PHE A 109 -2.73 18.57 19.59
N PHE A 110 -2.40 19.84 19.36
CA PHE A 110 -1.57 20.61 20.28
C PHE A 110 -2.21 20.70 21.66
N ASP A 111 -3.52 20.97 21.73
CA ASP A 111 -4.28 21.00 22.99
C ASP A 111 -4.26 19.65 23.72
N LYS A 112 -4.44 18.55 23.00
CA LYS A 112 -4.38 17.19 23.57
C LYS A 112 -3.01 16.81 24.13
N LEU A 113 -1.95 17.39 23.57
CA LEU A 113 -0.57 17.07 23.88
C LEU A 113 0.11 18.11 24.78
N ASP A 114 -0.62 19.15 25.19
CA ASP A 114 -0.09 20.30 25.93
C ASP A 114 1.12 20.94 25.22
N ILE A 115 1.04 21.06 23.89
CA ILE A 115 2.09 21.66 23.05
C ILE A 115 1.83 23.16 22.91
N ASN A 116 2.81 23.97 23.29
CA ASN A 116 2.77 25.41 23.07
C ASN A 116 2.93 25.75 21.57
N SER A 117 1.91 26.37 20.96
CA SER A 117 1.87 26.78 19.55
C SER A 117 2.36 28.22 19.30
N GLN A 118 2.92 28.90 20.31
CA GLN A 118 3.41 30.29 20.21
C GLN A 118 4.51 30.47 19.14
N CYS A 119 5.37 29.46 18.95
CA CYS A 119 6.42 29.47 17.95
C CYS A 119 5.91 29.75 16.51
N TYR A 120 4.67 29.36 16.18
CA TYR A 120 4.07 29.65 14.87
C TYR A 120 3.69 31.14 14.70
N LYS A 121 3.29 31.81 15.78
CA LYS A 121 3.06 33.28 15.75
C LYS A 121 4.37 34.04 15.61
N GLU A 122 5.42 33.57 16.29
CA GLU A 122 6.75 34.17 16.17
C GLU A 122 7.34 33.99 14.77
N LEU A 123 7.13 32.81 14.17
CA LEU A 123 7.49 32.52 12.78
C LEU A 123 6.76 33.46 11.80
N LEU A 124 5.47 33.71 12.02
CA LEU A 124 4.70 34.66 11.22
C LEU A 124 5.28 36.08 11.27
N ASN A 125 5.68 36.55 12.46
CA ASN A 125 6.29 37.86 12.61
C ASN A 125 7.61 37.98 11.85
N GLN A 126 8.47 36.95 11.92
CA GLN A 126 9.74 36.92 11.18
C GLN A 126 9.52 36.85 9.66
N ALA A 127 8.58 36.05 9.19
CA ALA A 127 8.24 35.95 7.77
C ALA A 127 7.70 37.28 7.22
N ASN A 128 6.86 37.97 7.98
CA ASN A 128 6.34 39.29 7.62
C ASN A 128 7.43 40.35 7.56
N ALA A 129 8.36 40.38 8.54
CA ALA A 129 9.52 41.28 8.51
C ALA A 129 10.36 41.06 7.25
N LEU A 130 10.59 39.79 6.88
CA LEU A 130 11.30 39.42 5.66
C LEU A 130 10.61 39.94 4.40
N SER A 131 9.29 39.80 4.30
CA SER A 131 8.49 40.26 3.16
C SER A 131 8.52 41.79 2.98
N LYS A 132 8.73 42.52 4.08
CA LYS A 132 8.87 43.98 4.10
C LYS A 132 10.30 44.47 3.84
N ASN A 133 11.24 43.56 3.55
CA ASN A 133 12.68 43.83 3.43
C ASN A 133 13.30 44.41 4.72
N GLU A 134 12.73 44.10 5.88
CA GLU A 134 13.30 44.48 7.17
C GLU A 134 14.47 43.55 7.52
N THR A 135 15.45 44.07 8.26
CA THR A 135 16.58 43.28 8.77
C THR A 135 16.10 42.29 9.82
N ILE A 136 16.33 41.00 9.54
CA ILE A 136 16.00 39.89 10.43
C ILE A 136 17.24 39.33 11.10
N GLU A 137 17.11 38.95 12.37
CA GLU A 137 18.14 38.23 13.09
C GLU A 137 18.09 36.74 12.74
N ILE A 138 18.95 36.30 11.82
CA ILE A 138 18.96 34.93 11.26
C ILE A 138 19.00 33.86 12.37
N LYS A 139 19.78 34.08 13.43
CA LYS A 139 19.90 33.14 14.55
C LYS A 139 18.57 32.98 15.31
N LYS A 140 17.84 34.09 15.52
CA LYS A 140 16.50 34.06 16.13
C LYS A 140 15.51 33.29 15.25
N PHE A 141 15.55 33.50 13.94
CA PHE A 141 14.72 32.76 12.98
C PHE A 141 15.03 31.25 13.05
N GLN A 142 16.31 30.86 13.06
CA GLN A 142 16.72 29.46 13.18
C GLN A 142 16.21 28.80 14.48
N ASN A 143 16.30 29.50 15.61
CA ASN A 143 15.80 28.99 16.89
C ASN A 143 14.27 28.75 16.86
N ILE A 144 13.50 29.69 16.29
CA ILE A 144 12.04 29.52 16.11
C ILE A 144 11.74 28.29 15.23
N LEU A 145 12.53 28.08 14.18
CA LEU A 145 12.39 26.90 13.32
C LEU A 145 12.78 25.59 14.01
N ASP A 146 13.72 25.61 14.97
CA ASP A 146 14.01 24.47 15.84
C ASP A 146 12.83 24.15 16.76
N GLU A 147 12.22 25.15 17.37
CA GLU A 147 11.00 24.97 18.19
C GLU A 147 9.84 24.39 17.37
N VAL A 148 9.59 24.93 16.17
CA VAL A 148 8.57 24.40 15.25
C VAL A 148 8.91 22.96 14.82
N SER A 149 10.18 22.63 14.58
CA SER A 149 10.58 21.26 14.29
C SER A 149 10.23 20.32 15.45
N ASN A 150 10.50 20.75 16.69
CA ASN A 150 10.20 19.97 17.88
C ASN A 150 8.70 19.73 18.08
N THR A 151 7.84 20.72 17.80
CA THR A 151 6.38 20.52 17.87
C THR A 151 5.90 19.52 16.81
N ILE A 152 6.42 19.60 15.60
CA ILE A 152 6.12 18.66 14.50
C ILE A 152 6.63 17.24 14.82
N GLU A 153 7.79 17.10 15.44
CA GLU A 153 8.33 15.81 15.88
C GLU A 153 7.48 15.18 17.00
N LYS A 154 7.04 15.95 17.99
CA LYS A 154 6.10 15.47 19.01
C LYS A 154 4.78 14.97 18.42
N LEU A 155 4.25 15.69 17.42
CA LEU A 155 3.06 15.25 16.67
C LEU A 155 3.31 13.92 15.94
N ARG A 156 4.49 13.75 15.35
CA ARG A 156 4.90 12.50 14.70
C ARG A 156 4.96 11.34 15.69
N ASP A 157 5.49 11.56 16.88
CA ASP A 157 5.61 10.53 17.91
C ASP A 157 4.26 10.13 18.50
N TYR A 158 3.40 11.11 18.81
CA TYR A 158 2.03 10.83 19.23
C TYR A 158 1.25 10.05 18.18
N LYS A 159 1.41 10.43 16.91
CA LYS A 159 0.82 9.73 15.79
C LYS A 159 1.22 8.24 15.75
N ASN A 160 2.48 7.91 16.02
CA ASN A 160 2.94 6.51 15.99
C ASN A 160 2.24 5.67 17.07
N ILE A 161 1.74 6.31 18.13
CA ILE A 161 1.06 5.66 19.26
C ILE A 161 -0.45 5.53 19.00
N THR A 162 -1.10 6.55 18.44
CA THR A 162 -2.57 6.58 18.32
C THR A 162 -3.10 6.16 16.95
N GLY A 163 -2.24 6.10 15.93
CA GLY A 163 -2.63 5.90 14.52
C GLY A 163 -3.32 7.15 13.95
N THR A 164 -2.87 7.64 12.79
CA THR A 164 -3.54 8.77 12.13
C THR A 164 -3.71 8.51 10.62
N SER A 165 -3.79 9.56 9.81
CA SER A 165 -4.11 9.45 8.39
C SER A 165 -2.86 9.51 7.49
N LEU A 166 -2.94 8.79 6.37
CA LEU A 166 -2.09 8.91 5.19
C LEU A 166 -1.77 10.38 4.82
N HIS A 167 -2.75 11.26 4.95
CA HIS A 167 -2.60 12.69 4.68
C HIS A 167 -1.70 13.37 5.71
N LEU A 168 -1.99 13.21 7.00
CA LEU A 168 -1.23 13.85 8.09
C LEU A 168 0.25 13.44 8.06
N THR A 169 0.52 12.18 7.70
CA THR A 169 1.88 11.67 7.44
C THR A 169 2.67 12.52 6.46
N VAL A 170 2.06 12.76 5.29
CA VAL A 170 2.69 13.47 4.18
C VAL A 170 2.87 14.93 4.57
N VAL A 171 1.87 15.51 5.24
CA VAL A 171 1.94 16.87 5.78
C VAL A 171 3.10 17.03 6.76
N ILE A 172 3.20 16.20 7.81
CA ILE A 172 4.29 16.26 8.81
C ILE A 172 5.66 16.19 8.13
N LYS A 173 5.83 15.26 7.19
CA LYS A 173 7.09 15.12 6.45
C LYS A 173 7.40 16.35 5.59
N ASN A 174 6.40 16.90 4.91
CA ASN A 174 6.55 18.11 4.12
C ASN A 174 6.90 19.30 5.01
N LEU A 175 6.26 19.45 6.17
CA LEU A 175 6.58 20.48 7.16
C LEU A 175 8.04 20.42 7.62
N LEU A 176 8.55 19.24 7.98
CA LEU A 176 9.96 19.06 8.35
C LEU A 176 10.90 19.38 7.18
N ASN A 177 10.52 19.03 5.95
CA ASN A 177 11.28 19.39 4.76
C ASN A 177 11.27 20.91 4.51
N TYR A 178 10.14 21.60 4.73
CA TYR A 178 10.06 23.05 4.66
C TYR A 178 10.99 23.70 5.68
N VAL A 179 10.94 23.26 6.95
CA VAL A 179 11.83 23.75 8.02
C VAL A 179 13.30 23.59 7.64
N LYS A 180 13.69 22.38 7.20
CA LYS A 180 15.06 22.10 6.76
C LYS A 180 15.46 22.99 5.57
N ARG A 181 14.58 23.16 4.59
CA ARG A 181 14.84 23.99 3.42
C ARG A 181 15.03 25.46 3.81
N ILE A 182 14.16 26.00 4.67
CA ILE A 182 14.29 27.38 5.15
C ILE A 182 15.63 27.57 5.88
N LYS A 183 16.05 26.63 6.73
CA LYS A 183 17.37 26.73 7.41
C LYS A 183 18.54 26.81 6.44
N ILE A 184 18.52 26.02 5.36
CA ILE A 184 19.55 26.08 4.30
C ILE A 184 19.51 27.43 3.57
N LEU A 185 18.32 27.95 3.27
CA LEU A 185 18.15 29.25 2.60
C LEU A 185 18.57 30.42 3.49
N LEU A 186 18.30 30.35 4.80
CA LEU A 186 18.76 31.33 5.79
C LEU A 186 20.29 31.34 5.90
N ASP A 187 20.93 30.16 5.86
CA ASP A 187 22.39 30.08 5.82
C ASP A 187 22.95 30.67 4.52
N LEU A 188 22.32 30.42 3.37
CA LEU A 188 22.67 31.12 2.12
C LEU A 188 22.50 32.63 2.24
N LYS A 189 21.43 33.12 2.86
CA LYS A 189 21.21 34.57 3.03
C LYS A 189 22.32 35.24 3.84
N ASN A 190 22.88 34.55 4.83
CA ASN A 190 24.00 35.05 5.63
C ASN A 190 25.28 35.28 4.80
N ASP A 191 25.49 34.46 3.76
CA ASP A 191 26.60 34.60 2.82
C ASP A 191 26.19 34.14 1.42
N ILE A 192 25.54 35.05 0.69
CA ILE A 192 24.99 34.76 -0.65
C ILE A 192 26.09 34.54 -1.70
N GLY A 193 27.32 34.97 -1.43
CA GLY A 193 28.48 34.78 -2.32
C GLY A 193 29.17 33.43 -2.15
N SER A 194 28.76 32.63 -1.15
CA SER A 194 29.44 31.39 -0.80
C SER A 194 29.32 30.33 -1.89
N LYS A 195 30.42 30.05 -2.60
CA LYS A 195 30.49 28.97 -3.61
C LYS A 195 30.03 27.63 -3.05
N LYS A 196 30.49 27.29 -1.83
CA LYS A 196 30.16 26.02 -1.16
C LYS A 196 28.66 25.86 -0.90
N LYS A 197 27.95 26.93 -0.52
CA LYS A 197 26.50 26.88 -0.25
C LYS A 197 25.70 26.72 -1.55
N TRP A 198 26.11 27.43 -2.61
CA TRP A 198 25.52 27.26 -3.94
C TRP A 198 25.76 25.87 -4.52
N GLU A 199 26.97 25.34 -4.41
CA GLU A 199 27.29 23.98 -4.83
C GLU A 199 26.41 22.94 -4.11
N TYR A 200 26.24 23.08 -2.79
CA TYR A 200 25.34 22.21 -2.02
C TYR A 200 23.89 22.29 -2.52
N LEU A 201 23.37 23.51 -2.76
CA LEU A 201 22.00 23.71 -3.24
C LEU A 201 21.76 23.15 -4.65
N ILE A 202 22.72 23.35 -5.56
CA ILE A 202 22.65 22.82 -6.92
C ILE A 202 22.72 21.29 -6.89
N ASN A 203 23.65 20.71 -6.14
CA ASN A 203 23.74 19.25 -6.00
C ASN A 203 22.49 18.64 -5.34
N ASP A 204 21.93 19.28 -4.30
CA ASP A 204 20.65 18.86 -3.69
C ASP A 204 19.48 18.94 -4.69
N TYR A 205 19.46 19.96 -5.55
CA TYR A 205 18.49 20.06 -6.63
C TYR A 205 18.65 18.93 -7.66
N LEU A 206 19.89 18.59 -8.06
CA LEU A 206 20.14 17.55 -9.06
C LEU A 206 19.82 16.15 -8.58
N ALA A 207 20.22 15.84 -7.33
CA ALA A 207 19.83 14.60 -6.68
C ALA A 207 18.30 14.46 -6.63
N TYR A 208 17.60 15.56 -6.33
CA TYR A 208 16.16 15.61 -6.36
C TYR A 208 15.57 15.49 -7.78
N ASN A 209 16.10 16.19 -8.78
CA ASN A 209 15.58 16.17 -10.15
C ASN A 209 15.65 14.76 -10.75
N LYS A 210 16.67 13.99 -10.38
CA LYS A 210 16.83 12.57 -10.75
C LYS A 210 15.80 11.65 -10.06
N SER A 211 15.40 11.98 -8.83
CA SER A 211 14.53 11.14 -7.99
C SER A 211 13.06 11.58 -7.97
N LYS A 212 12.71 12.78 -8.46
CA LYS A 212 11.36 13.37 -8.35
C LYS A 212 10.25 12.49 -8.96
N ASN A 213 10.54 11.78 -10.05
CA ASN A 213 9.61 10.86 -10.73
C ASN A 213 9.79 9.39 -10.32
N SER A 214 10.65 9.11 -9.34
CA SER A 214 10.89 7.75 -8.86
C SER A 214 9.70 7.28 -8.03
N LEU A 215 9.01 6.26 -8.55
CA LEU A 215 7.99 5.52 -7.81
C LEU A 215 8.62 4.73 -6.66
N ARG A 216 9.85 4.25 -6.85
CA ARG A 216 10.61 3.54 -5.82
C ARG A 216 10.89 4.44 -4.63
N ASP A 217 11.25 5.71 -4.86
CA ASP A 217 11.54 6.66 -3.78
C ASP A 217 10.27 7.22 -3.16
N LEU A 218 9.19 7.41 -3.94
CA LEU A 218 7.85 7.71 -3.38
C LEU A 218 7.43 6.61 -2.41
N LEU A 219 7.55 5.36 -2.87
CA LEU A 219 7.23 4.19 -2.06
C LEU A 219 8.18 4.16 -0.87
N ALA A 220 9.49 4.01 -1.04
CA ALA A 220 10.43 3.91 0.09
C ALA A 220 10.31 5.05 1.12
N SER A 221 10.04 6.28 0.71
CA SER A 221 10.03 7.42 1.62
C SER A 221 8.67 7.68 2.29
N ASN A 222 7.57 7.12 1.77
CA ASN A 222 6.24 7.24 2.37
C ASN A 222 5.71 5.90 2.88
N THR A 223 6.17 4.75 2.36
CA THR A 223 5.74 3.41 2.79
C THR A 223 5.95 3.19 4.27
N ASP A 224 6.96 3.83 4.87
CA ASP A 224 7.32 3.51 6.24
C ASP A 224 6.20 3.84 7.22
N LEU A 225 5.59 5.01 7.08
CA LEU A 225 4.46 5.42 7.92
C LEU A 225 3.10 4.94 7.35
N LEU A 226 2.99 4.74 6.04
CA LEU A 226 1.73 4.33 5.39
C LEU A 226 1.43 2.85 5.51
N ALA A 227 2.44 2.01 5.25
CA ALA A 227 2.31 0.61 5.56
C ALA A 227 2.23 0.42 7.06
N PHE A 228 2.88 1.24 7.91
CA PHE A 228 2.67 1.16 9.36
C PHE A 228 1.19 1.27 9.77
N GLU A 229 0.45 2.30 9.34
CA GLU A 229 -0.98 2.47 9.69
C GLU A 229 -1.89 1.35 9.12
N ILE A 230 -1.69 0.99 7.85
CA ILE A 230 -2.47 -0.09 7.20
C ILE A 230 -2.15 -1.43 7.86
N VAL A 231 -0.91 -1.64 8.30
CA VAL A 231 -0.45 -2.83 9.02
C VAL A 231 -1.01 -2.89 10.43
N GLU A 232 -0.99 -1.78 11.18
CA GLU A 232 -1.50 -1.72 12.56
C GLU A 232 -2.95 -2.23 12.62
N HIS A 233 -3.79 -1.76 11.71
CA HIS A 233 -5.19 -2.15 11.63
C HIS A 233 -5.41 -3.53 11.02
N THR A 234 -4.62 -3.95 10.03
CA THR A 234 -4.70 -5.32 9.50
C THR A 234 -4.19 -6.35 10.50
N ALA A 235 -3.21 -6.02 11.36
CA ALA A 235 -2.69 -6.87 12.42
C ALA A 235 -3.75 -7.14 13.50
N GLN A 236 -4.49 -6.13 13.96
CA GLN A 236 -5.59 -6.32 14.93
C GLN A 236 -6.68 -7.27 14.43
N LYS A 237 -6.96 -7.28 13.12
CA LYS A 237 -7.88 -8.26 12.51
C LYS A 237 -7.22 -9.62 12.30
N GLY A 238 -5.91 -9.64 12.01
CA GLY A 238 -5.11 -10.84 11.79
C GLY A 238 -5.08 -11.82 12.97
N GLU A 239 -5.12 -11.32 14.21
CA GLU A 239 -5.20 -12.16 15.42
C GLU A 239 -6.42 -13.09 15.42
N LYS A 240 -7.55 -12.64 14.85
CA LYS A 240 -8.78 -13.45 14.74
C LYS A 240 -8.69 -14.58 13.71
N TYR A 241 -7.61 -14.63 12.93
CA TYR A 241 -7.33 -15.67 11.94
C TYR A 241 -6.32 -16.72 12.44
N VAL A 242 -6.04 -16.72 13.75
CA VAL A 242 -5.15 -17.68 14.40
C VAL A 242 -6.00 -18.58 15.32
N ALA A 243 -5.86 -19.90 15.18
CA ALA A 243 -6.56 -20.86 16.03
C ALA A 243 -5.71 -21.17 17.26
N GLU A 244 -6.28 -20.92 18.44
CA GLU A 244 -5.66 -21.22 19.72
C GLU A 244 -5.96 -22.65 20.20
N ASN A 245 -7.08 -23.22 19.77
CA ASN A 245 -7.54 -24.55 20.19
C ASN A 245 -8.12 -25.38 19.03
N THR A 246 -8.38 -26.66 19.30
CA THR A 246 -8.95 -27.61 18.32
C THR A 246 -10.33 -27.20 17.83
N LYS A 247 -11.18 -26.61 18.69
CA LYS A 247 -12.52 -26.15 18.30
C LYS A 247 -12.43 -25.02 17.26
N GLU A 248 -11.54 -24.05 17.46
CA GLU A 248 -11.27 -22.98 16.50
C GLU A 248 -10.69 -23.50 15.20
N TYR A 249 -9.79 -24.49 15.24
CA TYR A 249 -9.24 -25.14 14.05
C TYR A 249 -10.34 -25.76 13.18
N PHE A 250 -11.27 -26.52 13.76
CA PHE A 250 -12.41 -27.05 13.02
C PHE A 250 -13.43 -25.99 12.61
N SER A 251 -13.52 -24.87 13.34
CA SER A 251 -14.31 -23.72 12.91
C SER A 251 -13.77 -23.12 11.61
N PHE A 252 -12.44 -22.97 11.48
CA PHE A 252 -11.82 -22.55 10.21
C PHE A 252 -12.09 -23.54 9.08
N PHE A 253 -12.03 -24.85 9.34
CA PHE A 253 -12.41 -25.86 8.36
C PHE A 253 -13.85 -25.67 7.86
N LYS A 254 -14.82 -25.55 8.78
CA LYS A 254 -16.25 -25.36 8.44
C LYS A 254 -16.51 -24.09 7.64
N LYS A 255 -15.88 -22.98 8.03
CA LYS A 255 -15.95 -21.73 7.27
C LYS A 255 -15.33 -21.86 5.87
N GLY A 256 -14.25 -22.65 5.77
CA GLY A 256 -13.64 -23.02 4.50
C GLY A 256 -14.57 -23.86 3.63
N LEU A 257 -15.25 -24.87 4.19
CA LEU A 257 -16.24 -25.65 3.44
C LEU A 257 -17.35 -24.75 2.87
N LEU A 258 -17.93 -23.87 3.68
CA LEU A 258 -18.95 -22.93 3.21
C LEU A 258 -18.45 -22.03 2.07
N GLY A 259 -17.20 -21.55 2.17
CA GLY A 259 -16.55 -20.82 1.09
C GLY A 259 -16.43 -21.64 -0.20
N GLY A 260 -15.97 -22.89 -0.11
CA GLY A 260 -15.82 -23.79 -1.26
C GLY A 260 -17.17 -24.13 -1.93
N LEU A 261 -18.22 -24.33 -1.14
CA LEU A 261 -19.58 -24.55 -1.63
C LEU A 261 -20.03 -23.39 -2.52
N ILE A 262 -19.98 -22.16 -2.01
CA ILE A 262 -20.43 -20.96 -2.76
C ILE A 262 -19.55 -20.74 -3.99
N ILE A 263 -18.23 -20.90 -3.85
CA ILE A 263 -17.29 -20.73 -4.97
C ILE A 263 -17.58 -21.73 -6.11
N SER A 264 -18.00 -22.96 -5.80
CA SER A 264 -18.38 -23.93 -6.83
C SER A 264 -19.54 -23.42 -7.69
N ILE A 265 -20.59 -22.88 -7.06
CA ILE A 265 -21.76 -22.31 -7.75
C ILE A 265 -21.35 -21.12 -8.63
N PHE A 266 -20.55 -20.20 -8.09
CA PHE A 266 -20.07 -19.03 -8.84
C PHE A 266 -19.07 -19.41 -9.96
N THR A 267 -18.40 -20.56 -9.85
CA THR A 267 -17.58 -21.12 -10.92
C THR A 267 -18.45 -21.60 -12.07
N LEU A 268 -19.59 -22.24 -11.79
CA LEU A 268 -20.57 -22.61 -12.80
C LEU A 268 -21.12 -21.37 -13.53
N PHE A 269 -21.50 -20.32 -12.78
CA PHE A 269 -21.93 -19.06 -13.40
C PHE A 269 -20.86 -18.47 -14.31
N LYS A 270 -19.60 -18.51 -13.90
CA LYS A 270 -18.49 -18.08 -14.75
C LYS A 270 -18.39 -18.91 -16.03
N ILE A 271 -18.52 -20.23 -15.95
CA ILE A 271 -18.51 -21.13 -17.12
C ILE A 271 -19.65 -20.77 -18.09
N ILE A 272 -20.85 -20.51 -17.57
CA ILE A 272 -22.02 -20.10 -18.37
C ILE A 272 -21.81 -18.72 -19.01
N ILE A 273 -21.20 -17.77 -18.29
CA ILE A 273 -20.86 -16.46 -18.86
C ILE A 273 -19.86 -16.62 -20.01
N ASP A 274 -18.82 -17.42 -19.81
CA ASP A 274 -17.77 -17.68 -20.80
C ASP A 274 -18.29 -18.36 -22.08
N SER A 275 -19.33 -19.19 -21.97
CA SER A 275 -19.92 -19.87 -23.13
C SER A 275 -20.84 -18.97 -23.97
N ASN A 276 -21.39 -17.89 -23.39
CA ASN A 276 -22.40 -17.04 -24.04
C ASN A 276 -21.84 -15.70 -24.55
N LEU A 277 -20.64 -15.29 -24.15
CA LEU A 277 -20.10 -13.98 -24.44
C LEU A 277 -18.61 -14.04 -24.79
N SER A 278 -18.26 -13.47 -25.94
CA SER A 278 -16.87 -13.49 -26.45
C SER A 278 -16.18 -12.13 -26.39
N GLU A 279 -16.93 -11.04 -26.17
CA GLU A 279 -16.37 -9.69 -26.16
C GLU A 279 -15.55 -9.43 -24.88
N PRO A 280 -14.25 -9.04 -24.98
CA PRO A 280 -13.36 -8.99 -23.82
C PRO A 280 -13.79 -8.04 -22.70
N LEU A 281 -14.28 -6.83 -23.05
CA LEU A 281 -14.58 -5.81 -22.05
C LEU A 281 -15.89 -6.10 -21.27
N PRO A 282 -17.02 -6.42 -21.93
CA PRO A 282 -18.21 -6.94 -21.24
C PRO A 282 -17.93 -8.21 -20.41
N LEU A 283 -17.11 -9.12 -20.93
CA LEU A 283 -16.74 -10.36 -20.24
C LEU A 283 -15.97 -10.06 -18.95
N ALA A 284 -14.97 -9.17 -19.01
CA ALA A 284 -14.21 -8.75 -17.83
C ALA A 284 -15.10 -8.10 -16.76
N PHE A 285 -16.09 -7.30 -17.17
CA PHE A 285 -17.04 -6.69 -16.25
C PHE A 285 -17.92 -7.74 -15.56
N LEU A 286 -18.48 -8.69 -16.31
CA LEU A 286 -19.31 -9.76 -15.75
C LEU A 286 -18.50 -10.70 -14.83
N TYR A 287 -17.27 -11.05 -15.21
CA TYR A 287 -16.36 -11.81 -14.33
C TYR A 287 -16.05 -11.06 -13.04
N SER A 288 -15.81 -9.76 -13.14
CA SER A 288 -15.53 -8.90 -12.00
C SER A 288 -16.70 -8.87 -11.01
N ILE A 289 -17.93 -8.68 -11.52
CA ILE A 289 -19.15 -8.71 -10.71
C ILE A 289 -19.36 -10.10 -10.10
N ASN A 290 -19.22 -11.17 -10.90
CA ASN A 290 -19.40 -12.55 -10.44
C ASN A 290 -18.47 -12.87 -9.27
N TYR A 291 -17.17 -12.57 -9.39
CA TYR A 291 -16.22 -12.78 -8.30
C TYR A 291 -16.46 -11.85 -7.11
N ALA A 292 -16.77 -10.57 -7.33
CA ALA A 292 -17.05 -9.63 -6.24
C ALA A 292 -18.26 -10.08 -5.41
N LEU A 293 -19.36 -10.46 -6.07
CA LEU A 293 -20.56 -11.01 -5.43
C LEU A 293 -20.24 -12.29 -4.68
N CYS A 294 -19.51 -13.23 -5.31
CA CYS A 294 -19.07 -14.47 -4.66
C CYS A 294 -18.37 -14.16 -3.33
N PHE A 295 -17.40 -13.23 -3.33
CA PHE A 295 -16.59 -12.93 -2.15
C PHE A 295 -17.39 -12.21 -1.06
N VAL A 296 -18.29 -11.31 -1.44
CA VAL A 296 -19.17 -10.61 -0.50
C VAL A 296 -20.17 -11.58 0.13
N ILE A 297 -20.77 -12.49 -0.65
CA ILE A 297 -21.73 -13.48 -0.15
C ILE A 297 -21.05 -14.48 0.78
N VAL A 298 -19.86 -15.00 0.41
CA VAL A 298 -19.07 -15.87 1.29
C VAL A 298 -18.82 -15.18 2.63
N TYR A 299 -18.43 -13.90 2.62
CA TYR A 299 -18.22 -13.14 3.85
C TYR A 299 -19.51 -12.96 4.66
N PHE A 300 -20.62 -12.58 4.00
CA PHE A 300 -21.90 -12.35 4.66
C PHE A 300 -22.45 -13.61 5.35
N LEU A 301 -22.30 -14.77 4.72
CA LEU A 301 -22.70 -16.07 5.29
C LEU A 301 -21.72 -16.60 6.35
N GLY A 302 -20.66 -15.84 6.68
CA GLY A 302 -19.67 -16.22 7.69
C GLY A 302 -18.63 -17.24 7.20
N GLY A 303 -18.58 -17.51 5.90
CA GLY A 303 -17.57 -18.33 5.25
C GLY A 303 -16.22 -17.61 5.14
N THR A 304 -15.19 -18.37 4.79
CA THR A 304 -13.82 -17.84 4.62
C THR A 304 -13.22 -18.24 3.31
N ILE A 305 -12.54 -17.28 2.68
CA ILE A 305 -11.66 -17.49 1.53
C ILE A 305 -10.23 -17.47 2.09
N ALA A 306 -9.64 -18.65 2.22
CA ALA A 306 -8.43 -18.84 3.02
C ALA A 306 -7.28 -17.92 2.60
N THR A 307 -7.12 -17.71 1.30
CA THR A 307 -5.98 -17.01 0.68
C THR A 307 -5.91 -15.50 0.95
N LYS A 308 -6.93 -14.87 1.55
CA LYS A 308 -6.89 -13.46 1.99
C LYS A 308 -6.28 -13.24 3.37
N GLN A 309 -6.38 -14.24 4.22
CA GLN A 309 -5.95 -14.19 5.61
C GLN A 309 -4.40 -14.12 5.75
N PRO A 310 -3.57 -14.73 4.87
CA PRO A 310 -2.11 -14.67 4.95
C PRO A 310 -1.56 -13.26 4.99
N ALA A 311 -2.11 -12.34 4.19
CA ALA A 311 -1.75 -10.93 4.23
C ALA A 311 -1.98 -10.30 5.61
N MET A 312 -3.15 -10.53 6.22
CA MET A 312 -3.47 -10.00 7.56
C MET A 312 -2.63 -10.63 8.66
N THR A 313 -2.33 -11.94 8.55
CA THR A 313 -1.48 -12.64 9.53
C THR A 313 -0.02 -12.21 9.45
N ALA A 314 0.49 -11.84 8.27
CA ALA A 314 1.82 -11.27 8.10
C ALA A 314 2.00 -9.97 8.88
N SER A 315 0.99 -9.08 8.85
CA SER A 315 0.97 -7.85 9.67
C SER A 315 1.03 -8.16 11.17
N THR A 316 0.37 -9.23 11.60
CA THR A 316 0.34 -9.66 13.02
C THR A 316 1.71 -10.14 13.49
N ILE A 317 2.40 -10.95 12.67
CA ILE A 317 3.75 -11.43 12.98
C ILE A 317 4.70 -10.24 13.13
N ALA A 318 4.65 -9.31 12.19
CA ALA A 318 5.54 -8.15 12.22
C ALA A 318 5.27 -7.21 13.40
N LYS A 319 4.01 -7.08 13.86
CA LYS A 319 3.70 -6.35 15.11
C LYS A 319 4.35 -7.01 16.34
N HIS A 320 4.37 -8.35 16.40
CA HIS A 320 5.00 -9.06 17.52
C HIS A 320 6.54 -8.99 17.50
N ILE A 321 7.15 -8.70 16.34
CA ILE A 321 8.60 -8.48 16.22
C ILE A 321 9.02 -7.15 16.86
N ASP A 322 8.11 -6.16 16.92
CA ASP A 322 8.42 -4.75 17.24
C ASP A 322 7.84 -4.28 18.60
N LYS A 323 7.38 -5.21 19.44
CA LYS A 323 6.60 -4.89 20.66
C LYS A 323 7.38 -4.06 21.70
N ASP A 324 8.71 -4.09 21.66
CA ASP A 324 9.58 -3.43 22.66
C ASP A 324 10.35 -2.23 22.10
N GLY A 325 10.13 -1.80 20.84
CA GLY A 325 10.81 -0.64 20.22
C GLY A 325 12.34 -0.75 20.08
N ASP A 326 12.93 -1.84 20.58
CA ASP A 326 14.38 -1.98 20.77
C ASP A 326 15.10 -2.55 19.54
N ASN A 327 14.38 -2.76 18.42
CA ASN A 327 14.88 -3.37 17.17
C ASN A 327 15.62 -4.72 17.38
N LYS A 328 15.41 -5.37 18.53
CA LYS A 328 16.07 -6.62 18.94
C LYS A 328 15.05 -7.75 19.04
N PHE A 329 15.39 -8.87 18.40
CA PHE A 329 14.59 -10.10 18.35
C PHE A 329 14.73 -10.89 19.66
N HIS A 330 14.23 -10.38 20.78
CA HIS A 330 14.42 -11.04 22.08
C HIS A 330 13.54 -12.28 22.30
N SER A 331 12.57 -12.59 21.43
CA SER A 331 11.88 -13.89 21.46
C SER A 331 11.62 -14.50 20.08
N LEU A 332 12.69 -14.85 19.34
CA LEU A 332 12.59 -15.63 18.08
C LEU A 332 11.68 -16.86 18.21
N ASN A 333 11.68 -17.52 19.38
CA ASN A 333 10.82 -18.66 19.67
C ASN A 333 9.33 -18.30 19.68
N SER A 334 8.94 -17.12 20.18
CA SER A 334 7.53 -16.71 20.19
C SER A 334 7.01 -16.44 18.78
N ILE A 335 7.86 -15.87 17.91
CA ILE A 335 7.57 -15.61 16.49
C ILE A 335 7.41 -16.94 15.72
N ILE A 336 8.28 -17.92 15.98
CA ILE A 336 8.18 -19.26 15.38
C ILE A 336 6.88 -19.95 15.82
N LEU A 337 6.51 -19.86 17.10
CA LEU A 337 5.24 -20.40 17.61
C LEU A 337 4.03 -19.73 16.94
N LEU A 338 4.07 -18.41 16.75
CA LEU A 338 3.03 -17.67 16.03
C LEU A 338 2.95 -18.08 14.56
N LEU A 339 4.09 -18.27 13.87
CA LEU A 339 4.15 -18.80 12.51
C LEU A 339 3.51 -20.19 12.40
N ARG A 340 3.77 -21.09 13.37
CA ARG A 340 3.11 -22.42 13.43
C ARG A 340 1.60 -22.30 13.58
N LYS A 341 1.12 -21.40 14.45
CA LYS A 341 -0.33 -21.17 14.65
C LYS A 341 -0.99 -20.60 13.40
N ILE A 342 -0.35 -19.65 12.74
CA ILE A 342 -0.85 -19.07 11.49
C ILE A 342 -0.88 -20.15 10.40
N SER A 343 0.25 -20.84 10.17
CA SER A 343 0.34 -21.88 9.13
C SER A 343 -0.75 -22.94 9.27
N ARG A 344 -0.99 -23.47 10.48
CA ARG A 344 -2.00 -24.53 10.67
C ARG A 344 -3.42 -24.02 10.42
N SER A 345 -3.76 -22.81 10.86
CA SER A 345 -5.08 -22.18 10.63
C SER A 345 -5.32 -21.91 9.15
N GLN A 346 -4.27 -21.45 8.45
CA GLN A 346 -4.33 -21.17 7.03
C GLN A 346 -4.44 -22.46 6.21
N PHE A 347 -3.68 -23.49 6.57
CA PHE A 347 -3.75 -24.80 5.93
C PHE A 347 -5.14 -25.42 6.03
N ILE A 348 -5.74 -25.48 7.23
CA ILE A 348 -7.05 -26.12 7.39
C ILE A 348 -8.18 -25.35 6.69
N SER A 349 -8.11 -24.01 6.70
CA SER A 349 -9.06 -23.16 5.96
C SER A 349 -8.95 -23.41 4.44
N LEU A 350 -7.72 -23.50 3.93
CA LEU A 350 -7.43 -23.78 2.53
C LEU A 350 -7.86 -25.18 2.11
N LEU A 351 -7.63 -26.18 2.97
CA LEU A 351 -8.10 -27.55 2.76
C LEU A 351 -9.63 -27.61 2.72
N GLY A 352 -10.33 -26.88 3.60
CA GLY A 352 -11.78 -26.78 3.59
C GLY A 352 -12.32 -26.17 2.29
N ASN A 353 -11.73 -25.09 1.79
CA ASN A 353 -12.08 -24.53 0.49
C ASN A 353 -11.85 -25.55 -0.64
N PHE A 354 -10.68 -26.19 -0.66
CA PHE A 354 -10.30 -27.16 -1.69
C PHE A 354 -11.26 -28.36 -1.76
N VAL A 355 -11.43 -29.07 -0.64
CA VAL A 355 -12.23 -30.30 -0.58
C VAL A 355 -13.66 -30.02 -1.01
N MET A 356 -14.28 -28.98 -0.44
CA MET A 356 -15.68 -28.68 -0.76
C MET A 356 -15.84 -28.17 -2.19
N ALA A 357 -14.93 -27.31 -2.68
CA ALA A 357 -15.02 -26.79 -4.03
C ALA A 357 -14.91 -27.89 -5.09
N PHE A 358 -13.99 -28.83 -4.88
CA PHE A 358 -13.83 -29.99 -5.76
C PHE A 358 -15.02 -30.95 -5.66
N SER A 359 -15.41 -31.39 -4.46
CA SER A 359 -16.47 -32.39 -4.30
C SER A 359 -17.83 -31.86 -4.73
N PHE A 360 -18.13 -30.59 -4.43
CA PHE A 360 -19.43 -30.01 -4.75
C PHE A 360 -19.56 -29.66 -6.23
N SER A 361 -18.48 -29.25 -6.92
CA SER A 361 -18.54 -29.09 -8.38
C SER A 361 -18.69 -30.43 -9.10
N CYS A 362 -18.03 -31.50 -8.64
CA CYS A 362 -18.26 -32.86 -9.13
C CYS A 362 -19.73 -33.27 -8.95
N LEU A 363 -20.30 -33.02 -7.76
CA LEU A 363 -21.70 -33.33 -7.48
C LEU A 363 -22.65 -32.55 -8.40
N ILE A 364 -22.42 -31.25 -8.59
CA ILE A 364 -23.23 -30.43 -9.49
C ILE A 364 -23.12 -30.95 -10.92
N ALA A 365 -21.90 -31.17 -11.42
CA ALA A 365 -21.69 -31.69 -12.77
C ALA A 365 -22.44 -33.01 -12.99
N PHE A 366 -22.32 -33.94 -12.05
CA PHE A 366 -22.99 -35.23 -12.08
C PHE A 366 -24.53 -35.11 -12.08
N LEU A 367 -25.08 -34.24 -11.24
CA LEU A 367 -26.54 -34.00 -11.19
C LEU A 367 -27.06 -33.39 -12.50
N PHE A 368 -26.32 -32.50 -13.14
CA PHE A 368 -26.70 -31.93 -14.43
C PHE A 368 -26.71 -33.00 -15.54
N THR A 369 -25.71 -33.89 -15.55
CA THR A 369 -25.68 -35.03 -16.48
C THR A 369 -26.86 -35.97 -16.27
N LEU A 370 -27.30 -36.21 -15.03
CA LEU A 370 -28.43 -37.09 -14.73
C LEU A 370 -29.81 -36.50 -15.06
N ILE A 371 -30.01 -35.21 -14.82
CA ILE A 371 -31.36 -34.59 -14.82
C ILE A 371 -31.72 -34.02 -16.20
N ALA A 372 -30.74 -33.50 -16.94
CA ALA A 372 -31.03 -32.61 -18.05
C ALA A 372 -30.46 -33.06 -19.41
N ASP A 373 -29.66 -34.13 -19.49
CA ASP A 373 -28.80 -34.46 -20.65
C ASP A 373 -27.97 -33.25 -21.16
N LEU A 374 -27.88 -32.20 -20.34
CA LEU A 374 -27.15 -30.98 -20.61
C LEU A 374 -25.81 -31.11 -19.91
N ASN A 375 -24.73 -31.20 -20.70
CA ASN A 375 -23.38 -31.09 -20.17
C ASN A 375 -23.05 -29.59 -20.01
N PRO A 376 -22.96 -29.06 -18.77
CA PRO A 376 -22.65 -27.65 -18.56
C PRO A 376 -21.22 -27.27 -19.02
N VAL A 377 -20.39 -28.27 -19.31
CA VAL A 377 -19.03 -28.12 -19.80
C VAL A 377 -18.85 -29.04 -21.01
N SER A 378 -18.48 -28.47 -22.16
CA SER A 378 -18.15 -29.27 -23.35
C SER A 378 -16.88 -30.11 -23.12
N THR A 379 -16.68 -31.17 -23.91
CA THR A 379 -15.47 -32.01 -23.82
C THR A 379 -14.19 -31.20 -24.00
N GLU A 380 -14.17 -30.30 -24.98
CA GLU A 380 -13.02 -29.42 -25.25
C GLU A 380 -12.76 -28.47 -24.06
N LYS A 381 -13.83 -27.92 -23.47
CA LYS A 381 -13.70 -27.07 -22.29
C LYS A 381 -13.18 -27.86 -21.09
N SER A 382 -13.62 -29.10 -20.91
CA SER A 382 -13.17 -29.99 -19.84
C SER A 382 -11.66 -30.26 -19.92
N ILE A 383 -11.13 -30.50 -21.12
CA ILE A 383 -9.69 -30.66 -21.36
C ILE A 383 -8.95 -29.36 -20.98
N LYS A 384 -9.40 -28.21 -21.50
CA LYS A 384 -8.81 -26.90 -21.16
C LYS A 384 -8.83 -26.62 -19.65
N LEU A 385 -9.89 -27.01 -18.93
CA LEU A 385 -10.00 -26.80 -17.49
C LEU A 385 -9.00 -27.62 -16.66
N ILE A 386 -8.58 -28.79 -17.17
CA ILE A 386 -7.56 -29.64 -16.56
C ILE A 386 -6.15 -29.18 -16.95
N GLU A 387 -5.90 -28.89 -18.22
CA GLU A 387 -4.57 -28.45 -18.69
C GLU A 387 -4.11 -27.17 -18.00
N GLN A 388 -5.04 -26.22 -17.81
CA GLN A 388 -4.73 -24.92 -17.22
C GLN A 388 -4.29 -24.96 -15.75
N VAL A 389 -4.53 -26.07 -15.03
CA VAL A 389 -4.08 -26.21 -13.63
C VAL A 389 -2.68 -26.78 -13.54
N PHE A 390 -2.13 -27.35 -14.61
CA PHE A 390 -0.79 -27.93 -14.56
C PHE A 390 0.29 -26.87 -14.28
N PRO A 391 1.32 -27.20 -13.47
CA PRO A 391 2.18 -26.18 -12.88
C PRO A 391 2.99 -25.41 -13.91
N PHE A 392 3.49 -26.11 -14.93
CA PHE A 392 4.34 -25.55 -15.98
C PHE A 392 3.62 -25.42 -17.32
N SER A 393 3.07 -26.51 -17.88
CA SER A 393 2.39 -26.50 -19.17
C SER A 393 1.16 -25.58 -19.19
N GLY A 394 0.39 -25.54 -18.10
CA GLY A 394 -0.74 -24.63 -17.93
C GLY A 394 -0.38 -23.24 -17.42
N GLY A 395 0.92 -22.97 -17.14
CA GLY A 395 1.38 -21.72 -16.55
C GLY A 395 0.87 -21.47 -15.12
N ALA A 396 0.36 -22.49 -14.43
CA ALA A 396 -0.42 -22.29 -13.22
C ALA A 396 0.37 -21.65 -12.07
N ILE A 397 1.68 -21.93 -11.95
CA ILE A 397 2.53 -21.27 -10.95
C ILE A 397 2.60 -19.76 -11.19
N TYR A 398 2.80 -19.34 -12.44
CA TYR A 398 2.91 -17.93 -12.81
C TYR A 398 1.59 -17.19 -12.57
N TYR A 399 0.47 -17.75 -13.02
CA TYR A 399 -0.86 -17.18 -12.81
C TYR A 399 -1.31 -17.22 -11.34
N ALA A 400 -0.86 -18.22 -10.56
CA ALA A 400 -1.10 -18.26 -9.13
C ALA A 400 -0.31 -17.19 -8.37
N ALA A 401 0.90 -16.85 -8.83
CA ALA A 401 1.68 -15.76 -8.25
C ALA A 401 0.99 -14.41 -8.46
N ILE A 402 0.47 -14.15 -9.67
CA ILE A 402 -0.31 -12.94 -9.98
C ILE A 402 -1.54 -12.85 -9.06
N ALA A 403 -2.29 -13.94 -8.91
CA ALA A 403 -3.42 -13.98 -7.97
C ALA A 403 -2.97 -13.70 -6.52
N GLY A 404 -1.80 -14.22 -6.10
CA GLY A 404 -1.18 -13.92 -4.79
C GLY A 404 -0.89 -12.43 -4.59
N VAL A 405 -0.41 -11.74 -5.62
CA VAL A 405 -0.20 -10.27 -5.59
C VAL A 405 -1.54 -9.55 -5.40
N PHE A 406 -2.56 -9.89 -6.18
CA PHE A 406 -3.89 -9.26 -6.06
C PHE A 406 -4.54 -9.52 -4.69
N LEU A 407 -4.31 -10.69 -4.09
CA LEU A 407 -4.74 -10.98 -2.72
C LEU A 407 -4.09 -10.04 -1.70
N SER A 408 -2.79 -9.77 -1.83
CA SER A 408 -2.08 -8.83 -0.95
C SER A 408 -2.57 -7.39 -1.16
N VAL A 409 -2.69 -6.94 -2.42
CA VAL A 409 -3.20 -5.59 -2.75
C VAL A 409 -4.62 -5.37 -2.23
N SER A 410 -5.52 -6.36 -2.40
CA SER A 410 -6.87 -6.34 -1.84
C SER A 410 -6.86 -6.22 -0.31
N GLY A 411 -5.92 -6.88 0.37
CA GLY A 411 -5.72 -6.76 1.81
C GLY A 411 -5.34 -5.33 2.24
N PHE A 412 -4.45 -4.66 1.49
CA PHE A 412 -4.10 -3.27 1.73
C PHE A 412 -5.26 -2.31 1.49
N ILE A 413 -6.06 -2.53 0.44
CA ILE A 413 -7.27 -1.74 0.19
C ILE A 413 -8.24 -1.88 1.37
N SER A 414 -8.46 -3.10 1.88
CA SER A 414 -9.28 -3.32 3.08
C SER A 414 -8.76 -2.51 4.27
N GLY A 415 -7.47 -2.61 4.58
CA GLY A 415 -6.86 -1.88 5.70
C GLY A 415 -6.93 -0.36 5.54
N TYR A 416 -6.77 0.16 4.33
CA TYR A 416 -6.91 1.58 4.03
C TYR A 416 -8.34 2.09 4.30
N PHE A 417 -9.36 1.38 3.84
CA PHE A 417 -10.75 1.76 4.09
C PHE A 417 -11.14 1.60 5.56
N ASP A 418 -10.65 0.55 6.24
CA ASP A 418 -10.82 0.39 7.69
C ASP A 418 -10.22 1.59 8.47
N ASN A 419 -9.03 2.06 8.06
CA ASN A 419 -8.41 3.24 8.67
C ASN A 419 -9.26 4.50 8.39
N LYS A 420 -9.63 4.73 7.12
CA LYS A 420 -10.43 5.89 6.69
C LYS A 420 -11.74 6.03 7.46
N VAL A 421 -12.45 4.93 7.72
CA VAL A 421 -13.68 4.92 8.52
C VAL A 421 -13.43 5.53 9.90
N LYS A 422 -12.36 5.12 10.58
CA LYS A 422 -12.01 5.59 11.92
C LYS A 422 -11.52 7.03 11.89
N THR A 423 -10.55 7.34 11.02
CA THR A 423 -9.98 8.70 10.94
C THR A 423 -11.05 9.75 10.67
N LEU A 424 -11.99 9.45 9.77
CA LEU A 424 -13.05 10.39 9.40
C LEU A 424 -14.23 10.38 10.38
N ASN A 425 -14.16 9.58 11.46
CA ASN A 425 -15.29 9.30 12.34
C ASN A 425 -16.57 9.02 11.55
N LEU A 426 -16.47 8.20 10.50
CA LEU A 426 -17.53 8.06 9.48
C LEU A 426 -18.84 7.57 10.10
N ALA A 427 -18.75 6.69 11.09
CA ALA A 427 -19.91 6.21 11.85
C ALA A 427 -20.64 7.36 12.57
N TYR A 428 -19.89 8.27 13.21
CA TYR A 428 -20.44 9.45 13.87
C TYR A 428 -21.08 10.40 12.85
N ARG A 429 -20.43 10.63 11.71
CA ARG A 429 -20.95 11.48 10.63
C ARG A 429 -22.24 10.93 10.01
N ILE A 430 -22.33 9.62 9.82
CA ILE A 430 -23.55 8.96 9.33
C ILE A 430 -24.70 9.15 10.33
N GLN A 431 -24.42 9.09 11.63
CA GLN A 431 -25.42 9.27 12.68
C GLN A 431 -26.01 10.68 12.75
N HIS A 432 -25.24 11.69 12.36
CA HIS A 432 -25.62 13.12 12.42
C HIS A 432 -25.89 13.72 11.03
N ASN A 433 -26.05 12.89 10.01
CA ASN A 433 -26.31 13.37 8.65
C ASN A 433 -27.80 13.73 8.50
N GLU A 434 -28.09 15.02 8.27
CA GLU A 434 -29.46 15.56 8.20
C GLU A 434 -30.34 14.87 7.14
N PHE A 435 -29.76 14.54 5.98
CA PHE A 435 -30.46 13.82 4.92
C PHE A 435 -30.88 12.42 5.38
N LEU A 436 -29.95 11.63 5.94
CA LEU A 436 -30.28 10.28 6.42
C LEU A 436 -31.27 10.31 7.60
N THR A 437 -31.16 11.29 8.50
CA THR A 437 -32.11 11.47 9.61
C THR A 437 -33.50 11.90 9.15
N GLY A 438 -33.62 12.51 7.97
CA GLY A 438 -34.91 12.83 7.35
C GLY A 438 -35.65 11.61 6.79
N PHE A 439 -34.92 10.58 6.31
CA PHE A 439 -35.52 9.40 5.67
C PHE A 439 -35.54 8.13 6.54
N LEU A 440 -34.70 8.03 7.59
CA LEU A 440 -34.51 6.82 8.38
C LEU A 440 -34.66 7.08 9.87
N SER A 441 -35.21 6.10 10.61
CA SER A 441 -35.27 6.19 12.07
C SER A 441 -33.88 6.12 12.69
N GLY A 442 -33.68 6.79 13.83
CA GLY A 442 -32.38 6.82 14.53
C GLY A 442 -31.82 5.42 14.86
N ALA A 443 -32.69 4.44 15.11
CA ALA A 443 -32.26 3.04 15.31
C ALA A 443 -31.69 2.41 14.03
N LYS A 444 -32.28 2.68 12.85
CA LYS A 444 -31.75 2.20 11.56
C LYS A 444 -30.43 2.87 11.24
N ILE A 445 -30.31 4.19 11.48
CA ILE A 445 -29.08 4.94 11.23
C ILE A 445 -27.93 4.43 12.10
N ARG A 446 -28.17 4.18 13.40
CA ARG A 446 -27.16 3.57 14.27
C ARG A 446 -26.72 2.19 13.78
N LYS A 447 -27.64 1.37 13.29
CA LYS A 447 -27.31 0.05 12.70
C LYS A 447 -26.48 0.21 11.42
N ILE A 448 -26.83 1.14 10.53
CA ILE A 448 -26.08 1.42 9.29
C ILE A 448 -24.69 1.94 9.62
N ALA A 449 -24.57 2.91 10.53
CA ALA A 449 -23.30 3.45 10.98
C ALA A 449 -22.38 2.35 11.54
N ALA A 450 -22.91 1.50 12.43
CA ALA A 450 -22.17 0.37 12.97
C ALA A 450 -21.81 -0.68 11.90
N ALA A 451 -22.68 -0.91 10.90
CA ALA A 451 -22.41 -1.82 9.80
C ALA A 451 -21.30 -1.30 8.87
N VAL A 452 -21.32 0.00 8.54
CA VAL A 452 -20.26 0.67 7.78
C VAL A 452 -18.95 0.61 8.56
N GLU A 453 -19.01 0.92 9.86
CA GLU A 453 -17.82 0.93 10.71
C GLU A 453 -17.11 -0.43 10.75
N ARG A 454 -17.89 -1.51 10.82
CA ARG A 454 -17.37 -2.88 10.95
C ARG A 454 -16.97 -3.50 9.62
N ASN A 455 -17.64 -3.15 8.52
CA ASN A 455 -17.58 -3.94 7.28
C ASN A 455 -17.05 -3.20 6.06
N LEU A 456 -16.93 -1.86 6.05
CA LEU A 456 -16.57 -1.13 4.83
C LEU A 456 -15.23 -1.57 4.24
N GLY A 457 -14.20 -1.75 5.09
CA GLY A 457 -12.91 -2.27 4.64
C GLY A 457 -13.02 -3.66 4.03
N VAL A 458 -13.78 -4.56 4.65
CA VAL A 458 -13.97 -5.93 4.16
C VAL A 458 -14.68 -5.94 2.81
N TYR A 459 -15.72 -5.12 2.63
CA TYR A 459 -16.40 -4.98 1.35
C TYR A 459 -15.47 -4.40 0.28
N ALA A 460 -14.74 -3.32 0.57
CA ALA A 460 -13.79 -2.73 -0.35
C ALA A 460 -12.70 -3.73 -0.79
N GLY A 461 -12.19 -4.53 0.15
CA GLY A 461 -11.25 -5.62 -0.15
C GLY A 461 -11.87 -6.73 -1.00
N ASN A 462 -13.08 -7.19 -0.68
CA ASN A 462 -13.77 -8.24 -1.47
C ASN A 462 -14.12 -7.79 -2.88
N ILE A 463 -14.68 -6.60 -3.02
CA ILE A 463 -15.03 -6.03 -4.33
C ILE A 463 -13.77 -5.80 -5.16
N SER A 464 -12.74 -5.15 -4.60
CA SER A 464 -11.48 -4.94 -5.34
C SER A 464 -10.83 -6.24 -5.80
N LEU A 465 -10.79 -7.29 -4.97
CA LEU A 465 -10.27 -8.59 -5.42
C LEU A 465 -11.10 -9.15 -6.58
N GLY A 466 -12.44 -9.06 -6.48
CA GLY A 466 -13.33 -9.53 -7.54
C GLY A 466 -13.00 -8.89 -8.89
N PHE A 467 -12.84 -7.57 -8.88
CA PHE A 467 -12.43 -6.80 -10.06
C PHE A 467 -11.02 -7.16 -10.54
N PHE A 468 -10.04 -7.31 -9.65
CA PHE A 468 -8.70 -7.70 -10.06
C PHE A 468 -8.67 -9.07 -10.73
N LEU A 469 -9.35 -10.08 -10.16
CA LEU A 469 -9.40 -11.42 -10.74
C LEU A 469 -10.25 -11.48 -12.01
N GLY A 470 -11.32 -10.67 -12.10
CA GLY A 470 -12.23 -10.67 -13.24
C GLY A 470 -11.69 -9.94 -14.47
N SER A 471 -10.83 -8.94 -14.26
CA SER A 471 -10.26 -8.13 -15.34
C SER A 471 -8.79 -8.41 -15.66
N ALA A 472 -8.13 -9.30 -14.90
CA ALA A 472 -6.70 -9.60 -15.06
C ALA A 472 -6.31 -9.96 -16.50
N PHE A 473 -7.14 -10.75 -17.19
CA PHE A 473 -6.86 -11.21 -18.54
C PHE A 473 -6.83 -10.07 -19.58
N LEU A 474 -7.44 -8.91 -19.27
CA LEU A 474 -7.36 -7.75 -20.15
C LEU A 474 -5.93 -7.22 -20.31
N LEU A 475 -5.06 -7.46 -19.32
CA LEU A 475 -3.66 -7.06 -19.41
C LEU A 475 -2.92 -7.80 -20.54
N SER A 476 -3.40 -8.97 -20.98
CA SER A 476 -2.87 -9.70 -22.13
C SER A 476 -3.00 -8.94 -23.44
N TYR A 477 -3.96 -8.00 -23.55
CA TYR A 477 -4.14 -7.17 -24.75
C TYR A 477 -3.18 -5.97 -24.79
N VAL A 478 -2.62 -5.58 -23.64
CA VAL A 478 -1.76 -4.39 -23.50
C VAL A 478 -0.29 -4.78 -23.32
N THR A 479 -0.02 -6.01 -22.89
CA THR A 479 1.34 -6.52 -22.65
C THR A 479 1.69 -7.63 -23.63
N PRO A 480 2.97 -7.88 -23.93
CA PRO A 480 3.38 -8.98 -24.80
C PRO A 480 3.22 -10.37 -24.15
N PHE A 481 2.73 -10.43 -22.91
CA PHE A 481 2.62 -11.66 -22.14
C PHE A 481 1.16 -12.08 -22.03
N ASN A 482 0.89 -13.38 -22.12
CA ASN A 482 -0.42 -13.90 -21.77
C ASN A 482 -0.56 -13.89 -20.25
N ILE A 483 -1.53 -13.14 -19.74
CA ILE A 483 -1.81 -12.92 -18.32
C ILE A 483 -3.17 -13.54 -18.00
N ASP A 484 -3.20 -14.40 -16.99
CA ASP A 484 -4.41 -14.98 -16.44
C ASP A 484 -4.22 -15.18 -14.93
N ILE A 485 -5.25 -15.66 -14.25
CA ILE A 485 -5.25 -15.93 -12.81
C ILE A 485 -5.62 -17.38 -12.50
N ARG A 486 -4.93 -17.93 -11.51
CA ARG A 486 -5.23 -19.24 -10.94
C ARG A 486 -5.35 -19.10 -9.43
N HIS A 487 -6.51 -19.43 -8.91
CA HIS A 487 -6.82 -19.32 -7.49
C HIS A 487 -7.33 -20.66 -6.99
N ILE A 488 -6.79 -21.17 -5.88
CA ILE A 488 -7.03 -22.55 -5.44
C ILE A 488 -8.50 -22.96 -5.48
N ALA A 489 -9.41 -22.19 -4.89
CA ALA A 489 -10.82 -22.58 -4.80
C ALA A 489 -11.52 -22.66 -6.16
N PHE A 490 -11.26 -21.69 -7.06
CA PHE A 490 -11.81 -21.71 -8.42
C PHE A 490 -11.16 -22.81 -9.26
N SER A 491 -9.85 -23.01 -9.12
CA SER A 491 -9.13 -24.11 -9.77
C SER A 491 -9.63 -25.48 -9.28
N SER A 492 -9.94 -25.63 -7.99
CA SER A 492 -10.54 -26.85 -7.43
C SER A 492 -11.91 -27.14 -8.07
N ALA A 493 -12.77 -26.12 -8.15
CA ALA A 493 -14.08 -26.24 -8.76
C ALA A 493 -13.97 -26.56 -10.27
N ASN A 494 -13.07 -25.90 -11.00
CA ASN A 494 -12.79 -26.15 -12.41
C ASN A 494 -12.35 -27.60 -12.66
N VAL A 495 -11.45 -28.14 -11.82
CA VAL A 495 -11.03 -29.55 -11.94
C VAL A 495 -12.22 -30.47 -11.70
N GLY A 496 -13.05 -30.24 -10.68
CA GLY A 496 -14.22 -31.09 -10.44
C GLY A 496 -15.26 -31.03 -11.57
N TYR A 497 -15.49 -29.86 -12.18
CA TYR A 497 -16.33 -29.73 -13.38
C TYR A 497 -15.70 -30.41 -14.62
N GLY A 498 -14.38 -30.40 -14.76
CA GLY A 498 -13.67 -31.02 -15.87
C GLY A 498 -13.68 -32.55 -15.80
N VAL A 499 -13.44 -33.13 -14.62
CA VAL A 499 -13.27 -34.59 -14.45
C VAL A 499 -14.54 -35.39 -14.74
N ILE A 500 -15.73 -34.84 -14.50
CA ILE A 500 -17.00 -35.56 -14.71
C ILE A 500 -17.38 -35.68 -16.20
N ASN A 501 -17.01 -34.70 -17.03
CA ASN A 501 -17.48 -34.59 -18.41
C ASN A 501 -16.53 -35.21 -19.45
N ASN A 502 -15.42 -35.80 -19.03
CA ASN A 502 -14.47 -36.47 -19.92
C ASN A 502 -13.70 -37.59 -19.20
N THR A 503 -13.27 -38.61 -19.95
CA THR A 503 -12.52 -39.75 -19.42
C THR A 503 -11.02 -39.44 -19.34
N PHE A 504 -10.59 -38.92 -18.18
CA PHE A 504 -9.16 -38.71 -17.90
C PHE A 504 -8.52 -39.94 -17.25
N SER A 505 -7.23 -40.15 -17.51
CA SER A 505 -6.45 -41.14 -16.77
C SER A 505 -6.35 -40.78 -15.29
N VAL A 506 -6.25 -41.80 -14.42
CA VAL A 506 -6.05 -41.59 -12.96
C VAL A 506 -4.81 -40.74 -12.68
N SER A 507 -3.73 -40.92 -13.47
CA SER A 507 -2.52 -40.11 -13.37
C SER A 507 -2.78 -38.61 -13.64
N THR A 508 -3.59 -38.30 -14.64
CA THR A 508 -3.97 -36.93 -15.01
C THR A 508 -4.79 -36.27 -13.91
N ILE A 509 -5.75 -37.00 -13.34
CA ILE A 509 -6.60 -36.50 -12.24
C ILE A 509 -5.75 -36.23 -10.99
N LEU A 510 -4.87 -37.17 -10.61
CA LEU A 510 -3.97 -37.00 -9.47
C LEU A 510 -3.01 -35.81 -9.67
N MET A 511 -2.49 -35.65 -10.88
CA MET A 511 -1.64 -34.50 -11.23
C MET A 511 -2.43 -33.18 -11.16
N ALA A 512 -3.66 -33.13 -11.68
CA ALA A 512 -4.50 -31.94 -11.61
C ALA A 512 -4.81 -31.56 -10.15
N VAL A 513 -5.20 -32.53 -9.33
CA VAL A 513 -5.46 -32.34 -7.89
C VAL A 513 -4.20 -31.85 -7.16
N GLY A 514 -3.05 -32.48 -7.38
CA GLY A 514 -1.77 -32.04 -6.82
C GLY A 514 -1.39 -30.63 -7.26
N SER A 515 -1.67 -30.27 -8.50
CA SER A 515 -1.38 -28.94 -9.04
C SER A 515 -2.26 -27.86 -8.42
N VAL A 516 -3.52 -28.17 -8.08
CA VAL A 516 -4.39 -27.25 -7.33
C VAL A 516 -3.82 -26.93 -5.94
N PHE A 517 -3.24 -27.91 -5.25
CA PHE A 517 -2.53 -27.65 -3.99
C PHE A 517 -1.32 -26.74 -4.19
N ILE A 518 -0.54 -26.93 -5.26
CA ILE A 518 0.58 -26.06 -5.61
C ILE A 518 0.08 -24.63 -5.87
N ILE A 519 -1.01 -24.45 -6.62
CA ILE A 519 -1.64 -23.14 -6.85
C ILE A 519 -1.96 -22.46 -5.51
N GLY A 520 -2.57 -23.18 -4.58
CA GLY A 520 -2.88 -22.67 -3.24
C GLY A 520 -1.65 -22.26 -2.43
N LEU A 521 -0.61 -23.09 -2.47
CA LEU A 521 0.67 -22.79 -1.81
C LEU A 521 1.31 -21.53 -2.39
N ILE A 522 1.32 -21.36 -3.71
CA ILE A 522 1.85 -20.17 -4.37
C ILE A 522 1.00 -18.94 -4.07
N ASN A 523 -0.34 -19.04 -4.12
CA ASN A 523 -1.25 -17.95 -3.73
C ASN A 523 -0.91 -17.47 -2.31
N PHE A 524 -0.76 -18.40 -1.37
CA PHE A 524 -0.39 -18.15 0.02
C PHE A 524 0.99 -17.49 0.13
N LEU A 525 2.03 -18.12 -0.42
CA LEU A 525 3.42 -17.68 -0.27
C LEU A 525 3.65 -16.29 -0.83
N VAL A 526 3.11 -16.01 -2.02
CA VAL A 526 3.28 -14.70 -2.67
C VAL A 526 2.54 -13.62 -1.90
N SER A 527 1.27 -13.87 -1.54
CA SER A 527 0.46 -12.90 -0.78
C SER A 527 1.07 -12.61 0.60
N PHE A 528 1.49 -13.66 1.31
CA PHE A 528 2.14 -13.55 2.61
C PHE A 528 3.48 -12.80 2.50
N SER A 529 4.36 -13.20 1.58
CA SER A 529 5.70 -12.62 1.45
C SER A 529 5.65 -11.16 1.06
N MET A 530 4.80 -10.80 0.09
CA MET A 530 4.61 -9.41 -0.32
C MET A 530 4.16 -8.54 0.86
N THR A 531 3.17 -9.04 1.62
CA THR A 531 2.65 -8.30 2.77
C THR A 531 3.69 -8.18 3.86
N PHE A 532 4.33 -9.30 4.23
CA PHE A 532 5.36 -9.37 5.26
C PHE A 532 6.55 -8.46 4.96
N LEU A 533 7.07 -8.50 3.73
CA LEU A 533 8.18 -7.63 3.32
C LEU A 533 7.80 -6.15 3.37
N LEU A 534 6.59 -5.78 2.93
CA LEU A 534 6.12 -4.41 3.03
C LEU A 534 6.04 -3.95 4.48
N VAL A 535 5.53 -4.80 5.37
CA VAL A 535 5.41 -4.48 6.80
C VAL A 535 6.79 -4.31 7.45
N LEU A 536 7.70 -5.24 7.20
CA LEU A 536 9.04 -5.17 7.79
C LEU A 536 9.78 -3.92 7.35
N LYS A 537 9.68 -3.61 6.05
CA LYS A 537 10.22 -2.37 5.51
C LYS A 537 9.58 -1.17 6.21
N SER A 538 8.27 -1.23 6.46
CA SER A 538 7.58 -0.09 7.05
C SER A 538 7.98 0.19 8.49
N ARG A 539 8.40 -0.83 9.22
CA ARG A 539 8.90 -0.72 10.60
C ARG A 539 10.41 -0.44 10.68
N GLY A 540 11.09 -0.20 9.55
CA GLY A 540 12.53 0.07 9.54
C GLY A 540 13.40 -1.11 10.00
N LEU A 541 12.86 -2.33 10.01
CA LEU A 541 13.59 -3.52 10.46
C LEU A 541 14.68 -3.89 9.44
N LYS A 542 15.91 -4.10 9.93
CA LYS A 542 17.07 -4.43 9.07
C LYS A 542 16.87 -5.79 8.38
N ILE A 543 17.08 -5.83 7.06
CA ILE A 543 16.98 -7.05 6.23
C ILE A 543 17.95 -8.15 6.71
N SER A 544 19.08 -7.79 7.34
CA SER A 544 20.04 -8.77 7.89
C SER A 544 19.44 -9.67 8.98
N SER A 545 18.51 -9.15 9.78
CA SER A 545 17.79 -9.95 10.77
C SER A 545 16.70 -10.85 10.17
N LEU A 546 16.16 -10.47 9.00
CA LEU A 546 15.16 -11.27 8.28
C LEU A 546 15.72 -12.61 7.81
N GLY A 547 16.95 -12.62 7.28
CA GLY A 547 17.62 -13.84 6.83
C GLY A 547 17.78 -14.86 7.97
N ARG A 548 18.07 -14.38 9.19
CA ARG A 548 18.16 -15.24 10.38
C ARG A 548 16.80 -15.82 10.77
N LEU A 549 15.75 -15.00 10.78
CA LEU A 549 14.38 -15.44 11.07
C LEU A 549 13.91 -16.49 10.04
N LEU A 550 14.08 -16.23 8.74
CA LEU A 550 13.70 -17.17 7.68
C LEU A 550 14.45 -18.50 7.81
N ARG A 551 15.76 -18.47 8.05
CA ARG A 551 16.56 -19.69 8.22
C ARG A 551 16.10 -20.52 9.42
N LEU A 552 15.80 -19.87 10.54
CA LEU A 552 15.32 -20.56 11.74
C LEU A 552 13.91 -21.12 11.57
N SER A 553 12.99 -20.35 10.96
CA SER A 553 11.64 -20.81 10.64
C SER A 553 11.65 -21.97 9.65
N LEU A 554 12.53 -21.95 8.64
CA LEU A 554 12.72 -23.06 7.71
C LEU A 554 13.27 -24.30 8.42
N LYS A 555 14.30 -24.14 9.28
CA LYS A 555 14.84 -25.24 10.08
C LYS A 555 13.76 -25.85 10.97
N ASP A 556 12.93 -25.03 11.59
CA ASP A 556 11.85 -25.46 12.46
C ASP A 556 10.74 -26.21 11.69
N PHE A 557 10.34 -25.68 10.53
CA PHE A 557 9.38 -26.33 9.64
C PHE A 557 9.87 -27.69 9.15
N MET A 558 11.15 -27.80 8.75
CA MET A 558 11.76 -29.07 8.34
C MET A 558 11.86 -30.07 9.50
N SER A 559 12.09 -29.60 10.72
CA SER A 559 12.22 -30.47 11.90
C SER A 559 10.86 -30.89 12.46
N ASN A 560 9.84 -30.05 12.36
CA ASN A 560 8.51 -30.23 12.96
C ASN A 560 7.36 -29.94 11.98
N PRO A 561 7.29 -30.56 10.79
CA PRO A 561 6.32 -30.19 9.75
C PRO A 561 4.86 -30.36 10.19
N LEU A 562 4.58 -31.37 11.01
CA LEU A 562 3.22 -31.64 11.52
C LEU A 562 2.70 -30.54 12.46
N ASP A 563 3.57 -29.82 13.16
CA ASP A 563 3.17 -28.72 14.06
C ASP A 563 2.65 -27.49 13.28
N TYR A 564 2.94 -27.42 11.98
CA TYR A 564 2.48 -26.37 11.07
C TYR A 564 1.17 -26.71 10.36
N VAL A 565 0.66 -27.93 10.55
CA VAL A 565 -0.52 -28.47 9.85
C VAL A 565 -1.61 -28.87 10.84
N ILE A 566 -1.24 -29.53 11.94
CA ILE A 566 -2.17 -30.15 12.90
C ILE A 566 -1.96 -29.53 14.29
N ILE A 567 -3.03 -29.42 15.06
CA ILE A 567 -2.93 -29.14 16.50
C ILE A 567 -2.54 -30.43 17.22
N ARG A 568 -1.27 -30.55 17.61
CA ARG A 568 -0.87 -31.56 18.58
C ARG A 568 -1.38 -31.13 19.95
N SER A 569 -2.29 -31.92 20.53
CA SER A 569 -2.58 -31.85 21.96
C SER A 569 -1.23 -32.02 22.68
N LYS A 570 -0.81 -31.04 23.49
CA LYS A 570 0.35 -31.23 24.36
C LYS A 570 0.07 -32.52 25.17
N ARG A 571 0.91 -33.54 25.01
CA ARG A 571 1.20 -34.41 26.16
C ARG A 571 1.73 -33.44 27.21
N ILE A 572 0.91 -33.19 28.23
CA ILE A 572 1.36 -32.58 29.46
C ILE A 572 2.42 -33.55 29.97
N SER A 573 3.70 -33.25 29.74
CA SER A 573 4.76 -33.89 30.49
C SER A 573 4.52 -33.47 31.94
N LYS A 574 4.12 -34.42 32.77
CA LYS A 574 4.18 -34.31 34.23
C LYS A 574 5.61 -33.96 34.66
#